data_AF-A0A2U2CC30-F1
#
_entry.id   AF-A0A2U2CC30-F1
#
_cell.length_a   1.000
_cell.length_b   1.000
_cell.length_c   1.000
_cell.angle_alpha   90.00
_cell.angle_beta   90.00
_cell.angle_gamma   90.00
#
_symmetry.space_group_name_H-M   'P 1'
#
loop_
_entity.id
_entity.type
_entity.pdbx_description
1 polymer ?
#
loop_
_entity_poly.entity_id
_entity_poly.type
_entity_poly.pdbx_seq_one_letter_code
_entity_poly.pdbx_strand_id
1 'polypeptide(L)' 'MSIAGQAIDVITLSTDEDVNGALANRYLGDNPSAIYLIRPDQHVVARWKSLNPAEIEIALRHALGKA' A
#
# COMPACT_ATOMS: atom_id res chain seq x y z
N MET A 1 -1.63 4.53 -13.27
CA MET A 1 -0.13 4.62 -13.28
C MET A 1 0.43 3.26 -13.68
N SER A 2 1.65 3.15 -14.23
CA SER A 2 2.26 1.84 -14.51
C SER A 2 3.60 1.71 -13.79
N ILE A 3 3.82 0.58 -13.13
CA ILE A 3 5.08 0.21 -12.47
C ILE A 3 5.42 -1.22 -12.91
N ALA A 4 6.67 -1.46 -13.31
CA ALA A 4 7.12 -2.76 -13.84
C ALA A 4 6.25 -3.32 -14.99
N GLY A 5 5.62 -2.43 -15.77
CA GLY A 5 4.71 -2.80 -16.87
C GLY A 5 3.31 -3.22 -16.44
N GLN A 6 2.97 -3.14 -15.15
CA GLN A 6 1.64 -3.44 -14.62
C GLN A 6 0.88 -2.14 -14.33
N ALA A 7 -0.38 -2.08 -14.76
CA ALA A 7 -1.28 -1.00 -14.37
C ALA A 7 -1.61 -1.12 -12.87
N ILE A 8 -1.48 0.00 -12.16
CA ILE A 8 -1.76 0.11 -10.73
C ILE A 8 -2.75 1.24 -10.50
N ASP A 9 -3.79 0.89 -9.73
CA ASP A 9 -4.75 1.83 -9.16
C ASP A 9 -4.19 2.36 -7.84
N VAL A 10 -4.19 3.69 -7.71
CA VAL A 10 -3.71 4.37 -6.51
C VAL A 10 -4.92 5.00 -5.83
N ILE A 11 -5.15 4.58 -4.59
CA ILE A 11 -6.18 5.13 -3.73
C ILE A 11 -5.49 5.87 -2.60
N THR A 12 -5.86 7.13 -2.39
CA THR A 12 -5.43 7.94 -1.25
C THR A 12 -6.59 8.06 -0.29
N LEU A 13 -6.32 7.79 0.99
CA LEU A 13 -7.29 7.90 2.07
C LEU A 13 -6.73 8.84 3.14
N SER A 14 -7.60 9.65 3.72
CA SER A 14 -7.29 10.39 4.94
C SER A 14 -8.00 9.74 6.13
N THR A 15 -7.44 9.95 7.32
CA THR A 15 -8.08 9.57 8.60
C THR A 15 -8.81 10.74 9.26
N ASP A 16 -8.85 11.91 8.64
CA ASP A 16 -9.56 13.09 9.18
C ASP A 16 -11.06 12.80 9.40
N GLU A 17 -11.66 11.96 8.55
CA GLU A 17 -13.06 11.54 8.63
C GLU A 17 -13.25 10.15 9.27
N ASP A 18 -12.19 9.59 9.88
CA ASP A 18 -12.21 8.28 10.54
C ASP A 18 -12.86 8.36 11.94
N VAL A 19 -14.18 8.59 11.96
CA VAL A 19 -14.98 8.88 13.17
C VAL A 19 -14.78 7.84 14.29
N ASN A 20 -14.56 6.57 13.94
CA ASN A 20 -14.35 5.48 14.89
C ASN A 20 -12.88 5.07 15.05
N GLY A 21 -11.95 5.74 14.37
CA GLY A 21 -10.52 5.45 14.41
C GLY A 21 -10.13 4.10 13.80
N ALA A 22 -11.03 3.41 13.09
CA ALA A 22 -10.78 2.05 12.61
C ALA A 22 -9.71 2.02 11.51
N LEU A 23 -9.65 3.03 10.65
CA LEU A 23 -8.62 3.13 9.61
C LEU A 23 -7.26 3.42 10.24
N ALA A 24 -7.18 4.40 11.13
CA ALA A 24 -5.94 4.74 11.83
C ALA A 24 -5.43 3.53 12.62
N ASN A 25 -6.29 2.88 13.41
CA ASN A 25 -5.87 1.78 14.28
C ASN A 25 -5.44 0.53 13.47
N ARG A 26 -6.06 0.28 12.32
CA ARG A 26 -5.73 -0.88 11.46
C ARG A 26 -4.53 -0.63 10.55
N TYR A 27 -4.39 0.58 9.99
CA TYR A 27 -3.46 0.85 8.90
C TYR A 27 -2.34 1.84 9.25
N LEU A 28 -2.49 2.67 10.28
CA LEU A 28 -1.47 3.65 10.66
C LEU A 28 -0.77 3.30 11.99
N GLY A 29 -1.53 2.81 12.98
CA GLY A 29 -1.07 2.77 14.36
C GLY A 29 -0.64 4.17 14.79
N ASP A 30 0.57 4.29 15.33
CA ASP A 30 1.14 5.58 15.74
C ASP A 30 1.87 6.33 14.61
N ASN A 31 1.82 5.86 13.35
CA ASN A 31 2.53 6.49 12.25
C ASN A 31 1.67 7.58 11.59
N PRO A 32 2.25 8.72 11.15
CA PRO A 32 1.49 9.79 10.51
C PRO A 32 0.98 9.42 9.12
N SER A 33 1.61 8.45 8.45
CA SER A 33 1.18 7.92 7.16
C SER A 33 1.75 6.52 6.94
N ALA A 34 1.14 5.79 6.01
CA ALA A 34 1.63 4.50 5.54
C ALA A 34 1.14 4.25 4.11
N ILE A 35 1.86 3.40 3.40
CA ILE A 35 1.60 3.01 2.02
C ILE A 35 1.49 1.50 1.97
N TYR A 36 0.47 1.00 1.30
CA TYR A 36 0.18 -0.42 1.20
C TYR A 36 0.13 -0.84 -0.25
N LEU A 37 0.80 -1.95 -0.58
CA LEU A 37 0.57 -2.67 -1.83
C LEU A 37 -0.39 -3.82 -1.56
N ILE A 38 -1.59 -3.73 -2.11
CA ILE A 38 -2.67 -4.67 -1.88
C ILE A 38 -3.11 -5.26 -3.22
N ARG A 39 -3.33 -6.57 -3.25
CA ARG A 39 -3.88 -7.28 -4.41
C ARG A 39 -5.41 -7.14 -4.47
N PRO A 40 -6.04 -7.36 -5.64
CA PRO A 40 -7.50 -7.33 -5.77
C PRO A 40 -8.25 -8.32 -4.87
N ASP A 41 -7.59 -9.40 -4.43
CA ASP A 41 -8.10 -10.38 -3.47
C ASP A 41 -7.87 -9.96 -2.00
N GLN A 42 -7.58 -8.68 -1.76
CA GLN A 42 -7.32 -8.07 -0.45
C GLN A 42 -6.05 -8.56 0.27
N HIS A 43 -5.16 -9.28 -0.41
CA HIS A 43 -3.90 -9.67 0.17
C HIS A 43 -2.92 -8.49 0.26
N VAL A 44 -2.44 -8.18 1.47
CA VAL A 44 -1.41 -7.16 1.71
C VAL A 44 -0.04 -7.76 1.41
N VAL A 45 0.53 -7.37 0.27
CA VAL A 45 1.85 -7.84 -0.18
C VAL A 45 2.96 -7.14 0.60
N ALA A 46 2.84 -5.82 0.77
CA ALA A 46 3.86 -5.00 1.40
C ALA A 46 3.25 -3.74 2.01
N ARG A 47 3.96 -3.18 2.98
CA ARG A 47 3.56 -2.02 3.77
C ARG A 47 4.79 -1.21 4.14
N TRP A 48 4.73 0.10 3.89
CA TRP A 48 5.84 1.02 4.09
C TRP A 48 5.38 2.26 4.86
N LYS A 49 6.31 2.87 5.62
CA LYS A 49 6.08 4.17 6.28
C LYS A 49 6.39 5.34 5.34
N SER A 50 7.36 5.16 4.45
CA SER A 50 7.77 6.12 3.44
C SER A 50 8.00 5.38 2.12
N LEU A 51 7.84 6.08 1.00
CA LEU A 51 7.89 5.46 -0.31
C LEU A 51 9.31 5.42 -0.87
N ASN A 52 9.80 4.23 -1.20
CA ASN A 52 10.95 4.05 -2.08
C ASN A 52 10.46 3.36 -3.38
N PRO A 53 10.53 4.02 -4.54
CA PRO A 53 10.08 3.45 -5.81
C PRO A 53 10.67 2.08 -6.14
N ALA A 54 11.94 1.84 -5.77
CA ALA A 54 12.60 0.56 -6.03
C ALA A 54 11.98 -0.59 -5.20
N GLU A 55 11.56 -0.31 -3.97
CA GLU A 55 10.93 -1.31 -3.09
C GLU A 55 9.53 -1.70 -3.58
N ILE A 56 8.78 -0.74 -4.16
CA ILE A 56 7.48 -1.03 -4.77
C ILE A 56 7.64 -2.01 -5.93
N GLU A 57 8.63 -1.77 -6.81
CA GLU A 57 8.87 -2.63 -7.96
C GLU A 57 9.23 -4.06 -7.53
N ILE A 58 10.11 -4.20 -6.54
CA ILE A 58 10.49 -5.50 -5.98
C ILE A 58 9.27 -6.22 -5.41
N ALA A 59 8.49 -5.54 -4.56
CA ALA A 59 7.28 -6.12 -3.95
C ALA A 59 6.24 -6.53 -5.02
N LEU A 60 6.09 -5.73 -6.08
CA LEU A 60 5.20 -6.04 -7.18
C LEU A 60 5.65 -7.26 -7.98
N ARG A 61 6.96 -7.39 -8.28
CA ARG A 61 7.51 -8.58 -8.95
C ARG A 61 7.27 -9.83 -8.10
N HIS A 62 7.49 -9.76 -6.79
CA HIS A 62 7.19 -10.86 -5.86
C HIS A 62 5.70 -11.22 -5.86
N ALA A 63 4.79 -10.24 -5.80
CA ALA A 63 3.34 -10.48 -5.83
C ALA A 63 2.86 -11.18 -7.11
N LEU A 64 3.55 -10.92 -8.22
CA LEU A 64 3.28 -11.49 -9.54
C LEU A 64 4.03 -12.81 -9.80
N GLY A 65 4.84 -13.29 -8.85
CA GLY A 65 5.64 -14.51 -9.01
C GLY A 65 6.78 -14.37 -10.02
N LYS A 66 7.30 -13.16 -10.23
CA LYS A 66 8.37 -12.82 -11.19
C LYS A 66 9.72 -12.54 -10.51
N ALA A 67 9.94 -13.12 -9.33
CA ALA A 67 11.16 -12.98 -8.55
C ALA A 67 12.31 -13.81 -9.17
#